data_AF-A0A2E7JMW7-F1
#
_entry.id   AF-A0A2E7JMW7-F1
#
_cell.length_a   1.000
_cell.length_b   1.000
_cell.length_c   1.000
_cell.angle_alpha   90.00
_cell.angle_beta   90.00
_cell.angle_gamma   90.00
#
_symmetry.space_group_name_H-M   'P 1'
#
loop_
_entity.id
_entity.type
_entity.pdbx_description
1 polymer ?
#
loop_
_entity_poly.entity_id
_entity_poly.type
_entity_poly.pdbx_seq_one_letter_code
_entity_poly.pdbx_strand_id
1 'polypeptide(L)'
;MGCAPFTPALQKKPQVPSGASSWSAARDRSSSTRTTRSCCATANAKKSSRQKRPSAVFPPACASWSKFSTGAAPPVRRSQRPSMSSRSSSVLSSRSGAAMCASSCRCRRRVSMQLSYITAEMHDNFAEALEAGARVGVEVVSLRAPVWDSHLENLDDDQVRRICDLLAARGMRPGMLLSPVGKCNIADEARVTKNGEILKRTFDTAHRLGSNQVRVFPFRAPAPVAFGPSQLDGYFDRIVERWTPWVEWAAAAEIALCFEWVGSTLVLTSQQMRRVIDALGSPAHVGAIWEIDVSAQAGEDPSQGYPHLHDLIRDVHIKRFDGGATRPQYLDALRLLQRSGYAGPLTIEHWGGEVETLAGISAVRALLEDIS
;
A
#
# COMPACT_ATOMS: atom_id res chain seq x y z
N MET A 1 -0.64 20.07 80.00
CA MET A 1 0.11 19.51 78.86
C MET A 1 -0.41 18.10 78.64
N GLY A 2 -1.31 17.93 77.68
CA GLY A 2 -2.09 16.70 77.48
C GLY A 2 -1.45 15.77 76.45
N CYS A 3 -1.52 14.47 76.71
CA CYS A 3 -1.14 13.39 75.82
C CYS A 3 -2.41 12.62 75.43
N ALA A 4 -2.68 12.49 74.14
CA ALA A 4 -3.62 11.51 73.59
C ALA A 4 -3.18 11.12 72.16
N PRO A 5 -3.38 9.86 71.73
CA PRO A 5 -2.70 9.29 70.56
C PRO A 5 -3.49 9.43 69.25
N PHE A 6 -2.73 9.35 68.16
CA PHE A 6 -3.14 9.42 66.76
C PHE A 6 -3.81 8.13 66.27
N THR A 7 -4.96 8.25 65.62
CA THR A 7 -5.57 7.23 64.74
C THR A 7 -5.84 7.86 63.37
N PRO A 8 -5.44 7.25 62.24
CA PRO A 8 -5.69 7.82 60.92
C PRO A 8 -7.05 7.39 60.34
N ALA A 9 -7.75 8.35 59.77
CA ALA A 9 -9.02 8.19 59.07
C ALA A 9 -8.84 7.58 57.66
N LEU A 10 -9.75 6.67 57.31
CA LEU A 10 -9.93 6.06 56.00
C LEU A 10 -10.22 7.11 54.91
N GLN A 11 -9.37 7.16 53.87
CA GLN A 11 -9.68 7.83 52.61
C GLN A 11 -10.48 6.89 51.70
N LYS A 12 -11.64 7.37 51.25
CA LYS A 12 -12.51 6.76 50.25
C LYS A 12 -11.84 6.79 48.87
N LYS A 13 -11.80 5.64 48.18
CA LYS A 13 -11.48 5.52 46.76
C LYS A 13 -12.69 5.98 45.90
N PRO A 14 -12.49 6.69 44.78
CA PRO A 14 -13.54 6.90 43.80
C PRO A 14 -13.78 5.65 42.94
N GLN A 15 -15.05 5.34 42.71
CA GLN A 15 -15.56 4.25 41.87
C GLN A 15 -15.35 4.53 40.39
N VAL A 16 -14.92 3.51 39.64
CA VAL A 16 -14.95 3.43 38.17
C VAL A 16 -16.16 2.55 37.79
N PRO A 17 -17.05 2.95 36.87
CA PRO A 17 -18.12 2.09 36.41
C PRO A 17 -17.62 1.16 35.29
N SER A 18 -17.61 -0.14 35.57
CA SER A 18 -17.43 -1.22 34.59
C SER A 18 -18.78 -1.56 33.95
N GLY A 19 -18.98 -1.19 32.69
CA GLY A 19 -20.06 -1.69 31.84
C GLY A 19 -19.54 -2.84 30.97
N ALA A 20 -19.73 -4.07 31.41
CA ALA A 20 -19.57 -5.27 30.58
C ALA A 20 -20.97 -5.85 30.34
N SER A 21 -21.44 -5.82 29.11
CA SER A 21 -22.62 -6.56 28.67
C SER A 21 -22.19 -7.67 27.69
N SER A 22 -22.54 -8.86 28.11
CA SER A 22 -22.33 -10.17 27.50
C SER A 22 -23.22 -10.42 26.29
N TRP A 23 -22.69 -11.05 25.23
CA TRP A 23 -23.49 -11.89 24.33
C TRP A 23 -22.82 -13.26 24.13
N SER A 24 -23.49 -14.22 24.77
CA SER A 24 -23.57 -15.67 24.69
C SER A 24 -22.90 -16.43 23.54
N ALA A 25 -22.10 -17.42 23.94
CA ALA A 25 -21.82 -18.63 23.18
C ALA A 25 -23.04 -19.56 23.17
N ALA A 26 -23.49 -19.97 21.98
CA ALA A 26 -24.47 -21.03 21.83
C ALA A 26 -23.73 -22.39 21.71
N ARG A 27 -24.00 -23.26 22.68
CA ARG A 27 -23.77 -24.70 22.57
C ARG A 27 -24.97 -25.30 21.86
N ASP A 28 -24.72 -26.18 20.91
CA ASP A 28 -25.71 -27.16 20.48
C ASP A 28 -25.16 -28.57 20.73
N ARG A 29 -25.93 -29.35 21.50
CA ARG A 29 -25.74 -30.78 21.70
C ARG A 29 -27.05 -31.45 21.30
N SER A 30 -26.99 -32.34 20.33
CA SER A 30 -27.84 -33.54 20.36
C SER A 30 -27.03 -34.74 19.86
N SER A 31 -27.27 -35.84 20.57
CA SER A 31 -26.53 -37.09 20.59
C SER A 31 -27.12 -38.11 19.61
N SER A 32 -26.25 -38.94 19.01
CA SER A 32 -26.62 -40.30 18.61
C SER A 32 -25.35 -41.14 18.43
N THR A 33 -25.33 -42.27 19.12
CA THR A 33 -24.26 -43.25 19.27
C THR A 33 -24.29 -44.30 18.15
N ARG A 34 -23.12 -44.64 17.58
CA ARG A 34 -22.74 -46.04 17.32
C ARG A 34 -21.25 -46.25 17.01
N THR A 35 -20.65 -47.08 17.86
CA THR A 35 -19.47 -47.96 17.77
C THR A 35 -19.28 -48.59 16.37
N THR A 36 -18.09 -48.80 15.78
CA THR A 36 -16.93 -49.60 16.21
C THR A 36 -15.80 -49.55 15.14
N ARG A 37 -14.55 -49.70 15.59
CA ARG A 37 -13.35 -50.30 14.94
C ARG A 37 -12.72 -49.63 13.69
N SER A 38 -11.48 -49.18 13.84
CA SER A 38 -10.49 -49.04 12.74
C SER A 38 -9.26 -49.88 13.06
N CYS A 39 -9.03 -50.94 12.26
CA CYS A 39 -7.80 -51.72 12.25
C CYS A 39 -6.76 -51.07 11.33
N CYS A 40 -5.50 -51.30 11.69
CA CYS A 40 -4.30 -50.95 10.94
C CYS A 40 -4.18 -51.62 9.56
N ALA A 41 -3.37 -50.94 8.73
CA ALA A 41 -2.50 -51.43 7.68
C ALA A 41 -3.12 -51.97 6.37
N THR A 42 -2.77 -51.32 5.26
CA THR A 42 -1.74 -51.86 4.34
C THR A 42 -1.33 -50.83 3.30
N ALA A 43 -0.02 -50.74 3.09
CA ALA A 43 0.59 -50.09 1.94
C ALA A 43 0.33 -50.92 0.68
N ASN A 44 0.13 -50.27 -0.46
CA ASN A 44 0.70 -50.77 -1.69
C ASN A 44 0.90 -49.68 -2.75
N ALA A 45 2.09 -49.72 -3.34
CA ALA A 45 2.52 -48.90 -4.44
C ALA A 45 1.81 -49.27 -5.76
N LYS A 46 1.60 -48.29 -6.65
CA LYS A 46 2.01 -48.39 -8.06
C LYS A 46 1.67 -47.15 -8.91
N LYS A 47 2.65 -46.87 -9.78
CA LYS A 47 2.58 -46.29 -11.13
C LYS A 47 2.57 -44.77 -11.29
N SER A 48 3.77 -44.30 -11.64
CA SER A 48 4.01 -43.12 -12.45
C SER A 48 3.20 -43.18 -13.74
N SER A 49 2.44 -42.12 -14.02
CA SER A 49 2.11 -41.74 -15.39
C SER A 49 2.37 -40.25 -15.55
N ARG A 50 3.18 -39.94 -16.55
CA ARG A 50 3.69 -38.62 -16.89
C ARG A 50 2.58 -37.89 -17.65
N GLN A 51 1.75 -37.14 -16.94
CA GLN A 51 0.73 -36.29 -17.56
C GLN A 51 1.36 -34.96 -17.98
N LYS A 52 1.37 -34.71 -19.30
CA LYS A 52 1.74 -33.43 -19.90
C LYS A 52 0.83 -32.34 -19.33
N ARG A 53 1.43 -31.28 -18.78
CA ARG A 53 0.72 -30.05 -18.40
C ARG A 53 0.06 -29.45 -19.65
N PRO A 54 -1.22 -29.09 -19.64
CA PRO A 54 -1.76 -28.22 -20.67
C PRO A 54 -1.14 -26.83 -20.50
N SER A 55 -0.69 -26.25 -21.61
CA SER A 55 -0.33 -24.84 -21.71
C SER A 55 -1.53 -23.99 -21.28
N ALA A 56 -1.39 -23.23 -20.20
CA ALA A 56 -2.38 -22.25 -19.78
C ALA A 56 -2.47 -21.16 -20.85
N VAL A 57 -3.56 -21.18 -21.61
CA VAL A 57 -3.99 -20.04 -22.41
C VAL A 57 -4.68 -19.10 -21.43
N PHE A 58 -4.01 -18.01 -21.06
CA PHE A 58 -4.60 -16.98 -20.21
C PHE A 58 -5.75 -16.29 -20.96
N PRO A 59 -6.90 -16.03 -20.31
CA PRO A 59 -7.92 -15.16 -20.89
C PRO A 59 -7.31 -13.76 -21.14
N PRO A 60 -7.79 -13.02 -22.15
CA PRO A 60 -7.28 -11.67 -22.40
C PRO A 60 -7.51 -10.81 -21.15
N ALA A 61 -6.44 -10.22 -20.61
CA ALA A 61 -6.52 -9.18 -19.59
C ALA A 61 -7.53 -8.10 -20.02
N CYS A 62 -8.10 -7.35 -19.07
CA CYS A 62 -8.97 -6.19 -19.36
C CYS A 62 -8.19 -5.15 -20.20
N ALA A 63 -8.19 -5.34 -21.52
CA ALA A 63 -7.26 -4.77 -22.49
C ALA A 63 -7.46 -3.26 -22.75
N SER A 64 -8.45 -2.65 -22.08
CA SER A 64 -8.78 -1.23 -22.23
C SER A 64 -7.81 -0.29 -21.49
N TRP A 65 -7.02 -0.79 -20.53
CA TRP A 65 -6.24 0.05 -19.62
C TRP A 65 -4.74 0.15 -19.93
N SER A 66 -4.22 -0.69 -20.83
CA SER A 66 -2.78 -0.82 -21.14
C SER A 66 -2.14 0.40 -21.83
N LYS A 67 -2.88 1.50 -22.05
CA LYS A 67 -2.37 2.70 -22.73
C LYS A 67 -1.96 3.84 -21.80
N PHE A 68 -2.14 3.71 -20.48
CA PHE A 68 -1.83 4.76 -19.52
C PHE A 68 -0.95 4.23 -18.38
N SER A 69 0.35 4.05 -18.61
CA SER A 69 1.44 4.21 -17.62
C SER A 69 2.80 3.77 -18.16
N THR A 70 3.64 4.72 -18.59
CA THR A 70 5.10 4.61 -18.50
C THR A 70 5.68 6.00 -18.22
N GLY A 71 5.65 6.42 -16.96
CA GLY A 71 6.49 7.51 -16.47
C GLY A 71 7.87 6.95 -16.09
N ALA A 72 8.68 6.58 -17.08
CA ALA A 72 10.08 6.26 -16.84
C ALA A 72 10.86 7.55 -16.57
N ALA A 73 11.63 7.59 -15.49
CA ALA A 73 12.52 8.70 -15.16
C ALA A 73 13.54 8.93 -16.30
N PRO A 74 13.83 10.19 -16.70
CA PRO A 74 14.80 10.45 -17.76
C PRO A 74 16.24 10.19 -17.28
N PRO A 75 17.14 9.68 -18.15
CA PRO A 75 18.51 9.40 -17.76
C PRO A 75 19.33 10.69 -17.60
N VAL A 76 20.11 10.75 -16.51
CA VAL A 76 21.07 11.81 -16.23
C VAL A 76 22.21 11.77 -17.27
N ARG A 77 22.28 12.78 -18.15
CA ARG A 77 23.41 12.96 -19.08
C ARG A 77 24.64 13.45 -18.32
N ARG A 78 25.71 12.66 -18.31
CA ARG A 78 27.07 13.11 -17.98
C ARG A 78 27.53 14.15 -19.00
N SER A 79 27.91 15.33 -18.53
CA SER A 79 28.54 16.36 -19.36
C SER A 79 30.00 15.99 -19.65
N GLN A 80 30.33 15.88 -20.94
CA GLN A 80 31.72 15.90 -21.40
C GLN A 80 32.04 17.35 -21.82
N ARG A 81 33.12 17.90 -21.28
CA ARG A 81 33.70 19.18 -21.69
C ARG A 81 34.32 19.06 -23.08
N PRO A 82 34.19 20.04 -23.99
CA PRO A 82 35.09 20.16 -25.11
C PRO A 82 36.21 21.18 -24.84
N SER A 83 37.38 20.82 -25.36
CA SER A 83 38.64 21.53 -25.42
C SER A 83 38.59 22.79 -26.28
N MET A 84 39.32 23.83 -25.86
CA MET A 84 39.61 25.01 -26.67
C MET A 84 40.57 24.68 -27.82
N SER A 85 40.26 25.15 -29.03
CA SER A 85 41.29 25.52 -30.00
C SER A 85 40.83 26.74 -30.80
N SER A 86 41.77 27.66 -30.96
CA SER A 86 41.67 28.97 -31.59
C SER A 86 41.97 28.91 -33.09
N ARG A 87 41.26 29.68 -33.93
CA ARG A 87 41.80 30.82 -34.71
C ARG A 87 40.88 31.28 -35.86
N SER A 88 40.87 32.62 -36.00
CA SER A 88 40.82 33.46 -37.22
C SER A 88 39.52 33.72 -38.00
N SER A 89 38.99 34.93 -37.74
CA SER A 89 38.80 36.09 -38.65
C SER A 89 38.26 35.92 -40.09
N SER A 90 37.08 36.52 -40.37
CA SER A 90 36.86 37.67 -41.29
C SER A 90 35.34 37.87 -41.57
N VAL A 91 34.74 38.99 -41.16
CA VAL A 91 34.36 40.20 -41.97
C VAL A 91 32.94 40.17 -42.57
N LEU A 92 32.13 41.13 -42.09
CA LEU A 92 31.01 41.90 -42.69
C LEU A 92 29.87 41.17 -43.45
N SER A 93 28.64 41.31 -42.95
CA SER A 93 27.64 42.21 -43.56
C SER A 93 26.30 42.15 -42.81
N SER A 94 25.72 43.34 -42.64
CA SER A 94 24.45 43.67 -42.02
C SER A 94 23.22 42.95 -42.60
N ARG A 95 22.25 42.61 -41.74
CA ARG A 95 20.82 42.92 -41.97
C ARG A 95 19.96 42.68 -40.73
N SER A 96 19.00 43.58 -40.61
CA SER A 96 18.00 43.78 -39.56
C SER A 96 17.20 42.53 -39.19
N GLY A 97 16.83 42.43 -37.93
CA GLY A 97 15.84 41.47 -37.45
C GLY A 97 15.71 41.54 -35.94
N ALA A 98 14.79 42.36 -35.45
CA ALA A 98 14.34 42.31 -34.07
C ALA A 98 13.70 40.94 -33.81
N ALA A 99 14.48 39.99 -33.31
CA ALA A 99 13.96 38.73 -32.80
C ALA A 99 13.47 38.99 -31.37
N MET A 100 12.17 39.24 -31.23
CA MET A 100 11.47 39.07 -29.97
C MET A 100 11.84 37.69 -29.42
N CYS A 101 12.49 37.68 -28.26
CA CYS A 101 12.68 36.48 -27.47
C CYS A 101 11.30 36.05 -26.97
N ALA A 102 10.56 35.32 -27.82
CA ALA A 102 9.40 34.55 -27.41
C ALA A 102 9.93 33.43 -26.52
N SER A 103 10.16 33.77 -25.25
CA SER A 103 10.31 32.80 -24.19
C SER A 103 9.05 31.95 -24.22
N SER A 104 9.14 30.78 -24.83
CA SER A 104 8.04 29.82 -24.83
C SER A 104 7.81 29.49 -23.38
N CYS A 105 6.79 30.12 -22.80
CA CYS A 105 6.23 29.73 -21.53
C CYS A 105 5.71 28.32 -21.75
N ARG A 106 6.56 27.32 -21.53
CA ARG A 106 6.14 25.93 -21.43
C ARG A 106 5.15 25.96 -20.29
N CYS A 107 3.86 25.98 -20.62
CA CYS A 107 2.80 25.62 -19.70
C CYS A 107 3.18 24.23 -19.20
N ARG A 108 3.88 24.16 -18.06
CA ARG A 108 4.18 22.90 -17.41
C ARG A 108 2.81 22.30 -17.18
N ARG A 109 2.49 21.17 -17.84
CA ARG A 109 1.30 20.40 -17.49
C ARG A 109 1.38 20.23 -15.98
N ARG A 110 0.43 20.83 -15.24
CA ARG A 110 0.29 20.58 -13.81
C ARG A 110 0.13 19.08 -13.67
N VAL A 111 1.09 18.45 -13.00
CA VAL A 111 0.97 17.05 -12.64
C VAL A 111 -0.09 16.99 -11.55
N SER A 112 -1.24 16.40 -11.85
CA SER A 112 -2.29 16.21 -10.87
C SER A 112 -2.08 14.86 -10.19
N MET A 113 -1.92 14.87 -8.87
CA MET A 113 -2.02 13.66 -8.07
C MET A 113 -3.43 13.09 -8.20
N GLN A 114 -3.56 11.77 -8.08
CA GLN A 114 -4.83 11.06 -8.25
C GLN A 114 -5.47 10.80 -6.89
N LEU A 115 -6.72 11.18 -6.69
CA LEU A 115 -7.45 10.75 -5.50
C LEU A 115 -7.86 9.28 -5.67
N SER A 116 -7.75 8.50 -4.60
CA SER A 116 -8.11 7.08 -4.53
C SER A 116 -8.71 6.78 -3.15
N TYR A 117 -9.34 5.63 -2.98
CA TYR A 117 -9.84 5.13 -1.69
C TYR A 117 -9.83 3.61 -1.65
N ILE A 118 -9.92 3.06 -0.44
CA ILE A 118 -10.05 1.63 -0.23
C ILE A 118 -11.51 1.22 -0.39
N THR A 119 -11.83 0.42 -1.41
CA THR A 119 -13.23 0.07 -1.75
C THR A 119 -13.98 -0.59 -0.60
N ALA A 120 -13.32 -1.50 0.13
CA ALA A 120 -13.92 -2.24 1.25
C ALA A 120 -14.06 -1.40 2.53
N GLU A 121 -13.54 -0.18 2.58
CA GLU A 121 -13.81 0.77 3.68
C GLU A 121 -14.95 1.72 3.33
N MET A 122 -15.01 2.15 2.06
CA MET A 122 -16.08 3.02 1.58
C MET A 122 -17.46 2.41 1.82
N HIS A 123 -17.67 1.16 1.44
CA HIS A 123 -18.97 0.51 1.59
C HIS A 123 -18.85 -1.03 1.54
N ASP A 124 -19.70 -1.74 2.29
CA ASP A 124 -19.71 -3.21 2.32
C ASP A 124 -20.14 -3.83 0.98
N ASN A 125 -21.05 -3.17 0.28
CA ASN A 125 -21.39 -3.48 -1.11
C ASN A 125 -20.40 -2.82 -2.08
N PHE A 126 -19.66 -3.65 -2.82
CA PHE A 126 -18.66 -3.22 -3.79
C PHE A 126 -19.19 -2.27 -4.87
N ALA A 127 -20.40 -2.50 -5.39
CA ALA A 127 -20.97 -1.65 -6.44
C ALA A 127 -21.33 -0.26 -5.92
N GLU A 128 -21.88 -0.18 -4.71
CA GLU A 128 -22.17 1.09 -4.02
C GLU A 128 -20.88 1.84 -3.69
N ALA A 129 -19.82 1.13 -3.27
CA ALA A 129 -18.50 1.74 -3.05
C ALA A 129 -17.98 2.44 -4.31
N LEU A 130 -18.13 1.82 -5.48
CA LEU A 130 -17.73 2.41 -6.76
C LEU A 130 -18.66 3.56 -7.17
N GLU A 131 -19.97 3.44 -6.96
CA GLU A 131 -20.92 4.52 -7.23
C GLU A 131 -20.60 5.77 -6.42
N ALA A 132 -20.31 5.62 -5.12
CA ALA A 132 -19.94 6.71 -4.25
C ALA A 132 -18.70 7.47 -4.76
N GLY A 133 -17.65 6.75 -5.15
CA GLY A 133 -16.43 7.35 -5.71
C GLY A 133 -16.67 8.02 -7.08
N ALA A 134 -17.53 7.43 -7.92
CA ALA A 134 -17.82 7.95 -9.25
C ALA A 134 -18.54 9.31 -9.17
N ARG A 135 -19.47 9.47 -8.22
CA ARG A 135 -20.17 10.75 -7.96
C ARG A 135 -19.23 11.91 -7.67
N VAL A 136 -18.04 11.64 -7.12
CA VAL A 136 -17.02 12.66 -6.80
C VAL A 136 -15.83 12.65 -7.75
N GLY A 137 -15.94 11.95 -8.88
CA GLY A 137 -14.95 11.96 -9.97
C GLY A 137 -13.64 11.26 -9.63
N VAL A 138 -13.65 10.22 -8.78
CA VAL A 138 -12.47 9.37 -8.57
C VAL A 138 -12.35 8.38 -9.72
N GLU A 139 -11.16 8.31 -10.34
CA GLU A 139 -10.90 7.43 -11.48
C GLU A 139 -10.07 6.18 -11.09
N VAL A 140 -9.46 6.17 -9.90
CA VAL A 140 -8.57 5.09 -9.44
C VAL A 140 -9.04 4.61 -8.07
N VAL A 141 -9.14 3.29 -7.90
CA VAL A 141 -9.56 2.70 -6.61
C VAL A 141 -8.60 1.62 -6.15
N SER A 142 -8.28 1.62 -4.87
CA SER A 142 -7.44 0.59 -4.24
C SER A 142 -8.33 -0.54 -3.73
N LEU A 143 -8.07 -1.75 -4.23
CA LEU A 143 -8.92 -2.91 -3.97
C LEU A 143 -8.43 -3.65 -2.73
N ARG A 144 -9.30 -3.83 -1.75
CA ARG A 144 -9.04 -4.63 -0.54
C ARG A 144 -10.16 -5.63 -0.34
N ALA A 145 -9.81 -6.79 0.22
CA ALA A 145 -10.80 -7.76 0.66
C ALA A 145 -11.62 -7.23 1.86
N PRO A 146 -12.88 -7.67 2.02
CA PRO A 146 -13.60 -8.53 1.08
C PRO A 146 -14.10 -7.77 -0.15
N VAL A 147 -14.16 -8.46 -1.30
CA VAL A 147 -14.96 -8.04 -2.45
C VAL A 147 -16.09 -9.04 -2.58
N TRP A 148 -17.31 -8.60 -2.26
CA TRP A 148 -18.43 -9.49 -1.93
C TRP A 148 -18.08 -10.45 -0.77
N ASP A 149 -18.01 -11.75 -1.03
CA ASP A 149 -17.69 -12.80 -0.07
C ASP A 149 -16.27 -13.36 -0.24
N SER A 150 -15.44 -12.72 -1.08
CA SER A 150 -14.17 -13.28 -1.54
C SER A 150 -12.96 -12.42 -1.16
N HIS A 151 -11.87 -13.11 -0.82
CA HIS A 151 -10.55 -12.49 -0.74
C HIS A 151 -9.96 -12.28 -2.14
N LEU A 152 -9.04 -11.33 -2.30
CA LEU A 152 -8.48 -10.97 -3.61
C LEU A 152 -7.82 -12.18 -4.30
N GLU A 153 -7.09 -13.00 -3.55
CA GLU A 153 -6.43 -14.20 -4.06
C GLU A 153 -7.39 -15.33 -4.44
N ASN A 154 -8.67 -15.22 -4.08
CA ASN A 154 -9.70 -16.23 -4.29
C ASN A 154 -10.76 -15.81 -5.33
N LEU A 155 -10.60 -14.67 -5.98
CA LEU A 155 -11.52 -14.21 -7.01
C LEU A 155 -11.49 -15.13 -8.24
N ASP A 156 -12.65 -15.68 -8.57
CA ASP A 156 -12.84 -16.49 -9.78
C ASP A 156 -12.97 -15.62 -11.05
N ASP A 157 -13.11 -16.26 -12.21
CA ASP A 157 -13.19 -15.57 -13.52
C ASP A 157 -14.44 -14.70 -13.68
N ASP A 158 -15.56 -15.13 -13.11
CA ASP A 158 -16.82 -14.38 -13.19
C ASP A 158 -16.79 -13.15 -12.29
N GLN A 159 -16.23 -13.30 -11.09
CA GLN A 159 -15.99 -12.19 -10.16
C GLN A 159 -15.02 -11.17 -10.74
N VAL A 160 -13.89 -11.60 -11.32
CA VAL A 160 -12.93 -10.68 -11.94
C VAL A 160 -13.56 -9.94 -13.13
N ARG A 161 -14.26 -10.64 -14.02
CA ARG A 161 -14.98 -10.02 -15.13
C ARG A 161 -15.99 -8.99 -14.63
N ARG A 162 -16.79 -9.34 -13.62
CA ARG A 162 -17.76 -8.44 -13.01
C ARG A 162 -17.10 -7.20 -12.39
N ILE A 163 -15.94 -7.34 -11.74
CA ILE A 163 -15.18 -6.19 -11.23
C ILE A 163 -14.76 -5.28 -12.38
N CYS A 164 -14.17 -5.83 -13.45
CA CYS A 164 -13.79 -5.04 -14.63
C CYS A 164 -14.98 -4.29 -15.24
N ASP A 165 -16.12 -4.96 -15.42
CA ASP A 165 -17.33 -4.36 -15.99
C ASP A 165 -17.85 -3.20 -15.12
N LEU A 166 -17.87 -3.38 -13.80
CA LEU A 166 -18.32 -2.35 -12.86
C LEU A 166 -17.40 -1.12 -12.83
N LEU A 167 -16.09 -1.34 -12.90
CA LEU A 167 -15.08 -0.29 -12.97
C LEU A 167 -15.19 0.47 -14.31
N ALA A 168 -15.23 -0.25 -15.43
CA ALA A 168 -15.33 0.33 -16.77
C ALA A 168 -16.62 1.16 -16.94
N ALA A 169 -17.76 0.66 -16.44
CA ALA A 169 -19.03 1.39 -16.48
C ALA A 169 -19.01 2.73 -15.73
N ARG A 170 -18.05 2.92 -14.81
CA ARG A 170 -17.88 4.13 -13.99
C ARG A 170 -16.67 4.97 -14.37
N GLY A 171 -15.97 4.62 -15.46
CA GLY A 171 -14.72 5.28 -15.84
C GLY A 171 -13.60 5.10 -14.82
N MET A 172 -13.67 4.05 -14.01
CA MET A 172 -12.67 3.74 -12.99
C MET A 172 -11.72 2.64 -13.44
N ARG A 173 -10.53 2.62 -12.85
CA ARG A 173 -9.55 1.54 -13.00
C ARG A 173 -8.99 1.11 -11.65
N PRO A 174 -8.50 -0.14 -11.53
CA PRO A 174 -7.84 -0.53 -10.30
C PRO A 174 -6.50 0.22 -10.16
N GLY A 175 -6.24 0.67 -8.94
CA GLY A 175 -4.94 1.13 -8.47
C GLY A 175 -4.13 -0.06 -7.98
N MET A 176 -4.05 -0.21 -6.66
CA MET A 176 -3.29 -1.27 -6.00
C MET A 176 -4.19 -2.36 -5.42
N LEU A 177 -3.73 -3.62 -5.45
CA LEU A 177 -4.34 -4.70 -4.67
C LEU A 177 -3.74 -4.73 -3.26
N LEU A 178 -4.57 -4.46 -2.27
CA LEU A 178 -4.16 -4.28 -0.88
C LEU A 178 -4.06 -5.61 -0.12
N SER A 179 -3.14 -6.47 -0.53
CA SER A 179 -2.89 -7.77 0.12
C SER A 179 -2.44 -7.63 1.58
N PRO A 180 -2.81 -8.57 2.48
CA PRO A 180 -2.32 -8.61 3.86
C PRO A 180 -0.96 -9.33 3.99
N VAL A 181 -0.36 -9.76 2.88
CA VAL A 181 0.89 -10.55 2.89
C VAL A 181 1.99 -9.79 3.62
N GLY A 182 2.65 -10.51 4.54
CA GLY A 182 3.65 -9.94 5.42
C GLY A 182 3.07 -9.27 6.67
N LYS A 183 1.75 -9.12 6.84
CA LYS A 183 1.15 -8.57 8.07
C LYS A 183 1.05 -9.63 9.18
N CYS A 184 2.14 -10.36 9.39
CA CYS A 184 2.21 -11.49 10.31
C CYS A 184 3.52 -11.52 11.09
N ASN A 185 3.56 -12.34 12.14
CA ASN A 185 4.77 -12.63 12.89
C ASN A 185 5.83 -13.27 11.97
N ILE A 186 7.04 -12.68 11.92
CA ILE A 186 8.18 -13.21 11.18
C ILE A 186 8.74 -14.52 11.75
N ALA A 187 8.30 -15.00 12.92
CA ALA A 187 8.71 -16.32 13.42
C ALA A 187 7.69 -17.43 13.09
N ASP A 188 6.51 -17.09 12.58
CA ASP A 188 5.45 -18.06 12.26
C ASP A 188 5.68 -18.64 10.85
N GLU A 189 6.46 -19.73 10.76
CA GLU A 189 6.83 -20.38 9.49
C GLU A 189 5.63 -20.84 8.66
N ALA A 190 4.59 -21.36 9.33
CA ALA A 190 3.38 -21.84 8.65
C ALA A 190 2.64 -20.67 7.98
N ARG A 191 2.51 -19.56 8.69
CA ARG A 191 1.84 -18.36 8.16
C ARG A 191 2.65 -17.67 7.07
N VAL A 192 3.97 -17.69 7.18
CA VAL A 192 4.85 -17.13 6.14
C VAL A 192 4.83 -17.98 4.88
N THR A 193 4.82 -19.30 5.01
CA THR A 193 4.62 -20.20 3.86
C THR A 193 3.27 -19.91 3.17
N LYS A 194 2.18 -19.81 3.95
CA LYS A 194 0.85 -19.47 3.43
C LYS A 194 0.81 -18.10 2.74
N ASN A 195 1.51 -17.11 3.29
CA ASN A 195 1.63 -15.78 2.68
C ASN A 195 2.26 -15.84 1.27
N GLY A 196 3.24 -16.71 1.04
CA GLY A 196 3.83 -16.91 -0.29
C GLY A 196 2.82 -17.47 -1.30
N GLU A 197 1.92 -18.37 -0.87
CA GLU A 197 0.84 -18.91 -1.70
C GLU A 197 -0.20 -17.84 -2.04
N ILE A 198 -0.62 -17.05 -1.04
CA ILE A 198 -1.53 -15.91 -1.20
C ILE A 198 -0.93 -14.90 -2.19
N LEU A 199 0.36 -14.61 -2.06
CA LEU A 199 1.03 -13.61 -2.89
C LEU A 199 1.04 -14.02 -4.37
N LYS A 200 1.39 -15.27 -4.68
CA LYS A 200 1.37 -15.79 -6.07
C LYS A 200 -0.01 -15.68 -6.71
N ARG A 201 -1.05 -16.04 -5.97
CA ARG A 201 -2.44 -15.93 -6.42
C ARG A 201 -2.88 -14.47 -6.58
N THR A 202 -2.41 -13.58 -5.70
CA THR A 202 -2.67 -12.14 -5.81
C THR A 202 -2.04 -11.55 -7.07
N PHE A 203 -0.86 -12.02 -7.51
CA PHE A 203 -0.26 -11.58 -8.77
C PHE A 203 -1.14 -11.92 -9.98
N ASP A 204 -1.65 -13.15 -10.04
CA ASP A 204 -2.60 -13.56 -11.07
C ASP A 204 -3.86 -12.68 -11.08
N THR A 205 -4.46 -12.46 -9.91
CA THR A 205 -5.61 -11.55 -9.77
C THR A 205 -5.27 -10.13 -10.23
N ALA A 206 -4.09 -9.60 -9.85
CA ALA A 206 -3.66 -8.26 -10.24
C ALA A 206 -3.62 -8.11 -11.76
N HIS A 207 -3.01 -9.07 -12.47
CA HIS A 207 -2.98 -9.07 -13.93
C HIS A 207 -4.35 -9.12 -14.57
N ARG A 208 -5.21 -10.03 -14.09
CA ARG A 208 -6.56 -10.20 -14.65
C ARG A 208 -7.41 -8.93 -14.46
N LEU A 209 -7.21 -8.21 -13.37
CA LEU A 209 -7.83 -6.91 -13.11
C LEU A 209 -7.14 -5.74 -13.85
N GLY A 210 -5.93 -5.92 -14.35
CA GLY A 210 -5.16 -4.86 -15.03
C GLY A 210 -4.38 -3.94 -14.09
N SER A 211 -4.07 -4.40 -12.87
CA SER A 211 -3.14 -3.74 -11.95
C SER A 211 -1.75 -4.39 -12.02
N ASN A 212 -0.71 -3.59 -11.77
CA ASN A 212 0.67 -4.05 -11.66
C ASN A 212 1.28 -3.77 -10.27
N GLN A 213 0.45 -3.50 -9.26
CA GLN A 213 0.92 -3.16 -7.92
C GLN A 213 0.18 -3.96 -6.86
N VAL A 214 0.95 -4.54 -5.93
CA VAL A 214 0.42 -5.30 -4.80
C VAL A 214 1.04 -4.76 -3.52
N ARG A 215 0.20 -4.40 -2.56
CA ARG A 215 0.64 -4.02 -1.22
C ARG A 215 1.19 -5.23 -0.48
N VAL A 216 2.27 -5.01 0.26
CA VAL A 216 2.82 -5.97 1.22
C VAL A 216 3.29 -5.28 2.50
N PHE A 217 3.69 -6.06 3.53
CA PHE A 217 4.16 -5.54 4.82
C PHE A 217 5.51 -6.14 5.24
N PRO A 218 6.38 -5.41 5.95
CA PRO A 218 7.73 -5.86 6.31
C PRO A 218 7.77 -6.81 7.52
N PHE A 219 6.72 -7.60 7.74
CA PHE A 219 6.53 -8.46 8.92
C PHE A 219 6.36 -7.71 10.25
N ARG A 220 5.87 -8.45 11.24
CA ARG A 220 5.81 -8.07 12.65
C ARG A 220 6.79 -8.92 13.46
N ALA A 221 7.28 -8.39 14.56
CA ALA A 221 7.98 -9.19 15.55
C ALA A 221 7.02 -10.21 16.21
N PRO A 222 7.53 -11.24 16.90
CA PRO A 222 6.71 -12.20 17.65
C PRO A 222 5.82 -11.59 18.74
N ALA A 223 6.31 -10.55 19.40
CA ALA A 223 5.58 -9.78 20.41
C ALA A 223 5.64 -8.30 20.04
N PRO A 224 4.86 -7.85 19.03
CA PRO A 224 4.94 -6.50 18.54
C PRO A 224 4.34 -5.53 19.57
N VAL A 225 5.07 -4.46 19.88
CA VAL A 225 4.57 -3.33 20.68
C VAL A 225 4.33 -2.18 19.73
N ALA A 226 3.10 -1.66 19.69
CA ALA A 226 2.74 -0.56 18.81
C ALA A 226 3.59 0.68 19.13
N PHE A 227 4.33 1.20 18.14
CA PHE A 227 5.25 2.31 18.26
C PHE A 227 6.29 2.14 19.39
N GLY A 228 6.63 0.89 19.70
CA GLY A 228 7.67 0.55 20.67
C GLY A 228 9.08 0.76 20.13
N PRO A 229 10.11 0.45 20.94
CA PRO A 229 11.50 0.46 20.48
C PRO A 229 11.67 -0.38 19.21
N SER A 230 12.44 0.14 18.25
CA SER A 230 12.68 -0.58 16.99
C SER A 230 13.31 -1.95 17.26
N GLN A 231 12.72 -2.98 16.66
CA GLN A 231 13.23 -4.35 16.69
C GLN A 231 13.87 -4.73 15.35
N LEU A 232 14.01 -3.79 14.42
CA LEU A 232 14.45 -4.05 13.05
C LEU A 232 15.80 -4.77 13.01
N ASP A 233 16.80 -4.29 13.75
CA ASP A 233 18.17 -4.83 13.67
C ASP A 233 18.23 -6.32 14.06
N GLY A 234 17.42 -6.75 15.03
CA GLY A 234 17.36 -8.16 15.44
C GLY A 234 16.68 -9.09 14.42
N TYR A 235 15.97 -8.53 13.44
CA TYR A 235 15.23 -9.29 12.42
C TYR A 235 15.61 -8.91 10.98
N PHE A 236 16.56 -7.99 10.78
CA PHE A 236 16.86 -7.39 9.49
C PHE A 236 17.21 -8.45 8.43
N ASP A 237 18.17 -9.31 8.74
CA ASP A 237 18.60 -10.37 7.82
C ASP A 237 17.46 -11.35 7.50
N ARG A 238 16.61 -11.65 8.47
CA ARG A 238 15.44 -12.54 8.28
C ARG A 238 14.35 -11.90 7.42
N ILE A 239 14.17 -10.58 7.50
CA ILE A 239 13.29 -9.83 6.59
C ILE A 239 13.81 -9.99 5.17
N VAL A 240 15.10 -9.71 4.95
CA VAL A 240 15.75 -9.79 3.63
C VAL A 240 15.67 -11.21 3.08
N GLU A 241 16.06 -12.22 3.85
CA GLU A 241 16.01 -13.63 3.48
C GLU A 241 14.61 -14.06 2.98
N ARG A 242 13.56 -13.68 3.72
CA ARG A 242 12.20 -14.10 3.41
C ARG A 242 11.56 -13.35 2.26
N TRP A 243 11.91 -12.08 2.10
CA TRP A 243 11.36 -11.25 1.02
C TRP A 243 12.07 -11.47 -0.30
N THR A 244 13.37 -11.81 -0.30
CA THR A 244 14.17 -12.04 -1.52
C THR A 244 13.45 -12.93 -2.56
N PRO A 245 13.01 -14.16 -2.23
CA PRO A 245 12.34 -15.01 -3.22
C PRO A 245 10.99 -14.43 -3.70
N TRP A 246 10.29 -13.67 -2.86
CA TRP A 246 9.01 -13.06 -3.23
C TRP A 246 9.20 -11.84 -4.14
N VAL A 247 10.29 -11.11 -3.97
CA VAL A 247 10.72 -10.03 -4.88
C VAL A 247 11.10 -10.59 -6.24
N GLU A 248 11.81 -11.72 -6.30
CA GLU A 248 12.11 -12.42 -7.56
C GLU A 248 10.83 -12.87 -8.27
N TRP A 249 9.84 -13.41 -7.54
CA TRP A 249 8.55 -13.78 -8.12
C TRP A 249 7.78 -12.57 -8.65
N ALA A 250 7.80 -11.45 -7.93
CA ALA A 250 7.14 -10.22 -8.35
C ALA A 250 7.78 -9.65 -9.62
N ALA A 251 9.11 -9.65 -9.70
CA ALA A 251 9.84 -9.25 -10.90
C ALA A 251 9.51 -10.15 -12.11
N ALA A 252 9.48 -11.47 -11.92
CA ALA A 252 9.09 -12.41 -12.97
C ALA A 252 7.63 -12.25 -13.42
N ALA A 253 6.76 -11.77 -12.53
CA ALA A 253 5.37 -11.44 -12.81
C ALA A 253 5.18 -9.98 -13.26
N GLU A 254 6.22 -9.16 -13.42
CA GLU A 254 6.07 -7.73 -13.73
C GLU A 254 5.14 -6.96 -12.75
N ILE A 255 5.10 -7.40 -11.49
CA ILE A 255 4.37 -6.76 -10.40
C ILE A 255 5.34 -5.96 -9.53
N ALA A 256 4.93 -4.77 -9.10
CA ALA A 256 5.60 -4.01 -8.06
C ALA A 256 5.03 -4.34 -6.67
N LEU A 257 5.88 -4.84 -5.78
CA LEU A 257 5.57 -4.99 -4.36
C LEU A 257 5.72 -3.63 -3.68
N CYS A 258 4.63 -3.13 -3.10
CA CYS A 258 4.59 -1.84 -2.45
C CYS A 258 4.49 -2.04 -0.95
N PHE A 259 5.57 -1.78 -0.22
CA PHE A 259 5.61 -1.99 1.22
C PHE A 259 4.84 -0.90 1.96
N GLU A 260 3.86 -1.30 2.74
CA GLU A 260 3.20 -0.52 3.78
C GLU A 260 3.80 -0.91 5.14
N TRP A 261 3.94 0.04 6.05
CA TRP A 261 4.24 -0.22 7.45
C TRP A 261 3.17 0.38 8.36
N VAL A 262 2.97 -0.25 9.52
CA VAL A 262 2.02 0.19 10.54
C VAL A 262 2.72 0.19 11.89
N GLY A 263 2.14 0.80 12.92
CA GLY A 263 2.81 0.91 14.23
C GLY A 263 3.25 -0.41 14.89
N SER A 264 2.79 -1.57 14.39
CA SER A 264 3.16 -2.92 14.90
C SER A 264 4.11 -3.71 14.01
N THR A 265 4.56 -3.15 12.87
CA THR A 265 5.54 -3.83 11.99
C THR A 265 6.97 -3.66 12.48
N LEU A 266 7.89 -4.48 11.96
CA LEU A 266 9.33 -4.39 12.27
C LEU A 266 9.97 -3.09 11.77
N VAL A 267 9.36 -2.47 10.76
CA VAL A 267 9.69 -1.14 10.28
C VAL A 267 8.65 -0.16 10.82
N LEU A 268 9.12 0.99 11.30
CA LEU A 268 8.30 2.06 11.87
C LEU A 268 8.53 3.43 11.19
N THR A 269 9.63 3.59 10.44
CA THR A 269 10.00 4.87 9.82
C THR A 269 10.37 4.70 8.34
N SER A 270 10.34 5.81 7.60
CA SER A 270 10.70 5.88 6.19
C SER A 270 12.17 5.48 5.96
N GLN A 271 13.08 5.90 6.84
CA GLN A 271 14.49 5.52 6.79
C GLN A 271 14.69 4.00 6.96
N GLN A 272 13.96 3.38 7.89
CA GLN A 272 14.02 1.94 8.11
C GLN A 272 13.48 1.17 6.91
N MET A 273 12.38 1.64 6.32
CA MET A 273 11.82 1.04 5.11
C MET A 273 12.82 1.12 3.95
N ARG A 274 13.44 2.29 3.77
CA ARG A 274 14.50 2.48 2.76
C ARG A 274 15.63 1.46 2.91
N ARG A 275 16.12 1.25 4.13
CA ARG A 275 17.19 0.27 4.40
C ARG A 275 16.77 -1.16 4.02
N VAL A 276 15.53 -1.56 4.27
CA VAL A 276 15.01 -2.87 3.85
C VAL A 276 14.92 -2.97 2.34
N ILE A 277 14.35 -1.97 1.67
CA ILE A 277 14.19 -1.97 0.20
C ILE A 277 15.56 -1.99 -0.51
N ASP A 278 16.52 -1.20 -0.03
CA ASP A 278 17.89 -1.17 -0.58
C ASP A 278 18.56 -2.56 -0.49
N ALA A 279 18.35 -3.28 0.62
CA ALA A 279 18.90 -4.62 0.81
C ALA A 279 18.24 -5.69 -0.06
N LEU A 280 16.98 -5.50 -0.47
CA LEU A 280 16.26 -6.41 -1.38
C LEU A 280 16.68 -6.25 -2.86
N GLY A 281 17.34 -5.15 -3.22
CA GLY A 281 18.08 -5.04 -4.49
C GLY A 281 17.24 -5.04 -5.78
N SER A 282 15.99 -4.54 -5.78
CA SER A 282 15.13 -4.52 -6.98
C SER A 282 14.18 -3.32 -7.04
N PRO A 283 14.68 -2.08 -7.22
CA PRO A 283 13.86 -0.86 -7.12
C PRO A 283 12.79 -0.73 -8.21
N ALA A 284 12.91 -1.46 -9.33
CA ALA A 284 11.88 -1.45 -10.38
C ALA A 284 10.59 -2.17 -9.95
N HIS A 285 10.71 -3.21 -9.11
CA HIS A 285 9.61 -4.09 -8.68
C HIS A 285 9.37 -4.02 -7.17
N VAL A 286 10.03 -3.09 -6.48
CA VAL A 286 9.83 -2.81 -5.06
C VAL A 286 9.65 -1.31 -4.89
N GLY A 287 8.60 -0.93 -4.20
CA GLY A 287 8.32 0.45 -3.81
C GLY A 287 7.71 0.51 -2.43
N ALA A 288 7.22 1.68 -2.06
CA ALA A 288 6.59 1.94 -0.78
C ALA A 288 5.23 2.59 -0.95
N ILE A 289 4.34 2.29 -0.02
CA ILE A 289 3.19 3.13 0.30
C ILE A 289 3.66 4.09 1.37
N TRP A 290 3.65 5.39 1.09
CA TRP A 290 4.09 6.35 2.11
C TRP A 290 2.98 6.57 3.14
N GLU A 291 3.24 6.12 4.36
CA GLU A 291 2.33 6.17 5.50
C GLU A 291 2.62 7.39 6.39
N ILE A 292 2.10 8.55 5.99
CA ILE A 292 2.37 9.84 6.67
C ILE A 292 1.90 9.81 8.12
N ASP A 293 0.69 9.29 8.36
CA ASP A 293 0.09 9.23 9.69
C ASP A 293 0.88 8.32 10.65
N VAL A 294 1.24 7.13 10.19
CA VAL A 294 2.00 6.16 10.98
C VAL A 294 3.40 6.71 11.28
N SER A 295 4.02 7.37 10.31
CA SER A 295 5.33 8.01 10.48
C SER A 295 5.27 9.11 11.53
N ALA A 296 4.24 9.97 11.50
CA ALA A 296 4.04 11.01 12.50
C ALA A 296 3.82 10.45 13.90
N GLN A 297 3.03 9.37 14.04
CA GLN A 297 2.85 8.67 15.32
C GLN A 297 4.16 8.05 15.85
N ALA A 298 5.08 7.68 14.96
CA ALA A 298 6.43 7.24 15.30
C ALA A 298 7.42 8.42 15.56
N GLY A 299 6.94 9.66 15.49
CA GLY A 299 7.75 10.87 15.69
C GLY A 299 8.55 11.31 14.46
N GLU A 300 8.26 10.78 13.26
CA GLU A 300 8.90 11.17 12.00
C GLU A 300 8.03 12.19 11.26
N ASP A 301 8.54 13.41 11.12
CA ASP A 301 7.91 14.46 10.33
C ASP A 301 8.05 14.17 8.82
N PRO A 302 7.09 14.59 7.95
CA PRO A 302 7.20 14.40 6.51
C PRO A 302 8.51 14.93 5.92
N SER A 303 9.04 16.05 6.41
CA SER A 303 10.32 16.60 5.95
C SER A 303 11.53 15.72 6.25
N GLN A 304 11.43 14.86 7.27
CA GLN A 304 12.45 13.88 7.65
C GLN A 304 12.29 12.57 6.89
N GLY A 305 11.05 12.06 6.78
CA GLY A 305 10.79 10.77 6.14
C GLY A 305 10.89 10.82 4.61
N TYR A 306 10.38 11.89 3.99
CA TYR A 306 10.26 12.01 2.54
C TYR A 306 11.59 11.84 1.77
N PRO A 307 12.72 12.46 2.18
CA PRO A 307 13.99 12.29 1.48
C PRO A 307 14.42 10.82 1.31
N HIS A 308 14.03 9.93 2.22
CA HIS A 308 14.39 8.51 2.17
C HIS A 308 13.58 7.70 1.15
N LEU A 309 12.35 8.12 0.84
CA LEU A 309 11.38 7.32 0.09
C LEU A 309 10.92 7.94 -1.23
N HIS A 310 11.15 9.23 -1.48
CA HIS A 310 10.53 9.97 -2.59
C HIS A 310 10.62 9.30 -3.97
N ASP A 311 11.69 8.56 -4.27
CA ASP A 311 11.94 7.84 -5.52
C ASP A 311 11.29 6.45 -5.58
N LEU A 312 10.74 5.96 -4.46
CA LEU A 312 10.12 4.65 -4.27
C LEU A 312 8.60 4.72 -4.07
N ILE A 313 8.02 5.91 -3.87
CA ILE A 313 6.59 6.08 -3.57
C ILE A 313 5.74 5.63 -4.76
N ARG A 314 4.85 4.66 -4.51
CA ARG A 314 3.87 4.15 -5.49
C ARG A 314 2.44 4.53 -5.14
N ASP A 315 2.16 4.72 -3.85
CA ASP A 315 0.91 5.23 -3.31
C ASP A 315 1.20 6.01 -2.02
N VAL A 316 0.28 6.85 -1.59
CA VAL A 316 0.33 7.57 -0.32
C VAL A 316 -0.99 7.33 0.39
N HIS A 317 -0.95 6.73 1.58
CA HIS A 317 -2.15 6.53 2.37
C HIS A 317 -2.43 7.78 3.21
N ILE A 318 -3.65 8.30 3.09
CA ILE A 318 -4.11 9.50 3.78
C ILE A 318 -5.17 9.10 4.81
N LYS A 319 -4.80 9.19 6.09
CA LYS A 319 -5.69 8.92 7.22
C LYS A 319 -6.37 10.21 7.67
N ARG A 320 -7.33 10.07 8.59
CA ARG A 320 -7.97 11.23 9.23
C ARG A 320 -6.91 12.14 9.83
N PHE A 321 -7.02 13.41 9.51
CA PHE A 321 -6.14 14.42 10.07
C PHE A 321 -6.29 14.45 11.59
N ASP A 322 -5.17 14.71 12.25
CA ASP A 322 -5.06 14.82 13.71
C ASP A 322 -5.32 13.51 14.47
N GLY A 323 -5.43 12.37 13.77
CA GLY A 323 -5.38 11.01 14.36
C GLY A 323 -3.95 10.52 14.63
N GLY A 324 -2.98 11.08 13.90
CA GLY A 324 -1.55 10.84 14.05
C GLY A 324 -0.76 11.99 13.43
N ALA A 325 -0.87 12.15 12.11
CA ALA A 325 -0.36 13.32 11.41
C ALA A 325 -1.38 14.47 11.44
N THR A 326 -0.88 15.68 11.70
CA THR A 326 -1.71 16.90 11.72
C THR A 326 -2.05 17.38 10.31
N ARG A 327 -3.11 18.17 10.13
CA ARG A 327 -3.44 18.78 8.82
C ARG A 327 -2.25 19.55 8.20
N PRO A 328 -1.48 20.38 8.95
CA PRO A 328 -0.28 21.03 8.40
C PRO A 328 0.79 20.05 7.89
N GLN A 329 1.00 18.93 8.58
CA GLN A 329 1.96 17.90 8.14
C GLN A 329 1.52 17.25 6.82
N TYR A 330 0.22 16.95 6.66
CA TYR A 330 -0.30 16.50 5.37
C TYR A 330 -0.09 17.54 4.27
N LEU A 331 -0.35 18.82 4.53
CA LEU A 331 -0.12 19.90 3.57
C LEU A 331 1.35 19.95 3.14
N ASP A 332 2.29 19.83 4.08
CA ASP A 332 3.72 19.84 3.77
C ASP A 332 4.17 18.60 3.00
N ALA A 333 3.62 17.42 3.32
CA ALA A 333 3.82 16.19 2.55
C ALA A 333 3.34 16.33 1.10
N LEU A 334 2.15 16.91 0.88
CA LEU A 334 1.62 17.15 -0.46
C LEU A 334 2.47 18.16 -1.25
N ARG A 335 3.00 19.21 -0.59
CA ARG A 335 3.96 20.13 -1.22
C ARG A 335 5.26 19.43 -1.62
N LEU A 336 5.77 18.52 -0.79
CA LEU A 336 6.96 17.71 -1.10
C LEU A 336 6.72 16.85 -2.36
N LEU A 337 5.60 16.12 -2.37
CA LEU A 337 5.18 15.30 -3.52
C LEU A 337 5.04 16.14 -4.78
N GLN A 338 4.40 17.31 -4.70
CA GLN A 338 4.19 18.21 -5.84
C GLN A 338 5.53 18.70 -6.41
N ARG A 339 6.48 19.09 -5.54
CA ARG A 339 7.82 19.55 -5.96
C ARG A 339 8.60 18.47 -6.71
N SER A 340 8.43 17.20 -6.35
CA SER A 340 9.06 16.08 -7.07
C SER A 340 8.35 15.65 -8.35
N GLY A 341 7.14 16.18 -8.60
CA GLY A 341 6.32 15.77 -9.74
C GLY A 341 5.64 14.41 -9.54
N TYR A 342 5.39 13.99 -8.29
CA TYR A 342 4.59 12.80 -8.02
C TYR A 342 3.17 12.98 -8.60
N ALA A 343 2.73 11.99 -9.36
CA ALA A 343 1.43 11.97 -10.07
C ALA A 343 0.54 10.80 -9.64
N GLY A 344 1.01 10.00 -8.67
CA GLY A 344 0.36 8.76 -8.28
C GLY A 344 -0.84 8.97 -7.37
N PRO A 345 -1.42 7.86 -6.89
CA PRO A 345 -2.57 7.88 -5.99
C PRO A 345 -2.25 8.49 -4.62
N LEU A 346 -3.28 9.11 -4.06
CA LEU A 346 -3.46 9.51 -2.66
C LEU A 346 -4.69 8.75 -2.16
N THR A 347 -4.46 7.58 -1.56
CA THR A 347 -5.52 6.65 -1.16
C THR A 347 -6.05 7.00 0.23
N ILE A 348 -7.35 7.32 0.33
CA ILE A 348 -8.05 7.55 1.60
C ILE A 348 -8.18 6.21 2.35
N GLU A 349 -7.65 6.16 3.58
CA GLU A 349 -7.64 4.97 4.46
C GLU A 349 -8.07 5.32 5.90
N HIS A 350 -8.85 4.45 6.54
CA HIS A 350 -9.32 4.55 7.92
C HIS A 350 -10.14 5.81 8.23
N TRP A 351 -10.93 6.29 7.26
CA TRP A 351 -11.87 7.38 7.52
C TRP A 351 -13.19 6.90 8.10
N GLY A 352 -13.63 5.67 7.80
CA GLY A 352 -14.92 5.15 8.23
C GLY A 352 -15.65 4.56 7.04
N GLY A 353 -16.97 4.73 6.98
CA GLY A 353 -17.80 4.31 5.85
C GLY A 353 -17.86 5.37 4.76
N GLU A 354 -18.95 5.36 4.00
CA GLU A 354 -19.11 6.19 2.81
C GLU A 354 -19.04 7.69 3.13
N VAL A 355 -19.84 8.14 4.10
CA VAL A 355 -19.93 9.57 4.47
C VAL A 355 -18.57 10.11 4.88
N GLU A 356 -17.86 9.35 5.71
CA GLU A 356 -16.55 9.74 6.21
C GLU A 356 -15.46 9.69 5.14
N THR A 357 -15.49 8.68 4.27
CA THR A 357 -14.52 8.53 3.17
C THR A 357 -14.70 9.66 2.14
N LEU A 358 -15.93 10.02 1.79
CA LEU A 358 -16.23 11.16 0.92
C LEU A 358 -15.80 12.49 1.55
N ALA A 359 -15.95 12.65 2.87
CA ALA A 359 -15.42 13.79 3.59
C ALA A 359 -13.89 13.84 3.52
N GLY A 360 -13.21 12.69 3.62
CA GLY A 360 -11.76 12.57 3.43
C GLY A 360 -11.30 12.97 2.04
N ILE A 361 -11.96 12.47 1.00
CA ILE A 361 -11.70 12.88 -0.40
C ILE A 361 -11.83 14.41 -0.53
N SER A 362 -12.89 14.98 0.03
CA SER A 362 -13.14 16.44 -0.03
C SER A 362 -12.06 17.23 0.73
N ALA A 363 -11.63 16.74 1.90
CA ALA A 363 -10.59 17.38 2.70
C ALA A 363 -9.22 17.37 2.01
N VAL A 364 -8.85 16.26 1.36
CA VAL A 364 -7.60 16.19 0.58
C VAL A 364 -7.68 17.06 -0.67
N ARG A 365 -8.83 17.12 -1.34
CA ARG A 365 -9.04 18.01 -2.48
C ARG A 365 -8.80 19.48 -2.10
N ALA A 366 -9.32 19.92 -0.95
CA ALA A 366 -9.07 21.27 -0.44
C ALA A 366 -7.57 21.53 -0.19
N LEU A 367 -6.83 20.55 0.35
CA LEU A 367 -5.37 20.68 0.50
C LEU A 367 -4.63 20.77 -0.84
N LEU A 368 -5.10 20.05 -1.87
CA LEU A 368 -4.52 20.12 -3.21
C LEU A 368 -4.78 21.49 -3.87
N GLU A 369 -5.94 22.09 -3.61
CA GLU A 369 -6.26 23.46 -4.03
C GLU A 369 -5.34 24.48 -3.34
N ASP A 370 -5.07 24.31 -2.04
CA ASP A 370 -4.16 25.19 -1.26
C ASP A 370 -2.71 25.22 -1.81
N ILE A 371 -2.28 24.21 -2.57
CA ILE A 371 -0.92 24.09 -3.12
C ILE A 371 -0.86 24.27 -4.64
N SER A 372 -2.00 24.40 -5.30
CA SER A 372 -2.10 24.49 -6.76
C SER A 372 -1.80 25.89 -7.26
#